data_AF-A0A7L4THE1-F1
#
_entry.id   AF-A0A7L4THE1-F1
#
_cell.length_a   1.000
_cell.length_b   1.000
_cell.length_c   1.000
_cell.angle_alpha   90.00
_cell.angle_beta   90.00
_cell.angle_gamma   90.00
#
_symmetry.space_group_name_H-M   'P 1'
#
loop_
_entity.id
_entity.type
_entity.pdbx_description
1 polymer ?
#
loop_
_entity_poly.entity_id
_entity_poly.type
_entity_poly.pdbx_seq_one_letter_code
_entity_poly.pdbx_strand_id
1 'polypeptide(L)'
;NEVQVISIVMSVDQNCSSEMAAMIGSSLALSISDIPFDGPIAGVTVGRKDGELIINPTTEQLEESDIDLVVAGTKDAIDMVEAGADEVPEETMLEAIMYGHDEIKRLVAFQEEVVQAAGKEKKEIQLKQVDAELESAVRNLA
;
A
#
# COMPACT_ATOMS: atom_id res chain seq x y z
N ASN A 1 5.61 3.02 -20.96
CA ASN A 1 6.13 4.34 -20.53
C ASN A 1 7.02 4.13 -19.33
N GLU A 2 8.11 4.88 -19.23
CA GLU A 2 8.97 4.87 -18.06
C GLU A 2 8.35 5.78 -16.98
N VAL A 3 8.34 5.31 -15.73
CA VAL A 3 7.87 6.05 -14.56
C VAL A 3 8.95 5.95 -13.50
N GLN A 4 9.32 7.07 -12.90
CA GLN A 4 10.28 7.14 -11.80
C GLN A 4 9.64 7.83 -10.60
N VAL A 5 9.74 7.19 -9.44
CA VAL A 5 9.32 7.74 -8.15
C VAL A 5 10.55 7.84 -7.26
N ILE A 6 10.78 9.01 -6.67
CA ILE A 6 11.94 9.27 -5.81
C ILE A 6 11.42 9.86 -4.50
N SER A 7 11.69 9.18 -3.40
CA SER A 7 11.39 9.65 -2.05
C SER A 7 12.69 10.01 -1.33
N ILE A 8 12.78 11.24 -0.82
CA ILE A 8 13.96 11.76 -0.10
C ILE A 8 13.50 12.19 1.28
N VAL A 9 14.06 11.57 2.32
CA VAL A 9 13.77 11.94 3.71
C VAL A 9 14.50 13.24 4.04
N MET A 10 13.73 14.29 4.32
CA MET A 10 14.25 15.63 4.62
C MET A 10 14.32 15.92 6.13
N SER A 11 13.48 15.26 6.92
CA SER A 11 13.41 15.36 8.37
C SER A 11 12.82 14.07 8.93
N VAL A 12 13.18 13.72 10.16
CA VAL A 12 12.75 12.49 10.81
C VAL A 12 12.39 12.74 12.26
N ASP A 13 11.18 12.31 12.63
CA ASP A 13 10.82 12.01 14.01
C ASP A 13 11.15 10.53 14.24
N GLN A 14 11.93 10.23 15.28
CA GLN A 14 12.40 8.86 15.54
C GLN A 14 11.26 7.91 15.92
N ASN A 15 10.08 8.43 16.26
CA ASN A 15 8.89 7.64 16.57
C ASN A 15 7.92 7.53 15.39
N CYS A 16 8.24 8.06 14.21
CA CYS A 16 7.39 8.00 13.03
C CYS A 16 8.16 7.42 11.85
N SER A 17 7.66 6.31 11.29
CA SER A 17 8.33 5.64 10.17
C SER A 17 8.42 6.54 8.95
N SER A 18 9.66 6.81 8.52
CA SER A 18 9.93 7.51 7.26
C SER A 18 9.52 6.68 6.04
N GLU A 19 9.43 5.35 6.17
CA GLU A 19 9.01 4.43 5.12
C GLU A 19 7.50 4.55 4.87
N MET A 20 6.70 4.61 5.95
CA MET A 20 5.26 4.86 5.83
C MET A 20 4.98 6.24 5.22
N ALA A 21 5.74 7.26 5.64
CA ALA A 21 5.66 8.60 5.05
C ALA A 21 6.05 8.59 3.55
N ALA A 22 7.09 7.85 3.16
CA ALA A 22 7.50 7.70 1.78
C ALA A 22 6.44 6.95 0.95
N MET A 23 5.80 5.94 1.52
CA MET A 23 4.76 5.15 0.85
C MET A 23 3.52 5.99 0.55
N ILE A 24 2.95 6.66 1.55
CA ILE A 24 1.78 7.53 1.36
C ILE A 24 2.13 8.71 0.43
N GLY A 25 3.33 9.27 0.54
CA GLY A 25 3.81 10.33 -0.33
C GLY A 25 3.93 9.89 -1.79
N SER A 26 4.46 8.69 -2.04
CA SER A 26 4.58 8.11 -3.38
C SER A 26 3.21 7.83 -4.01
N SER A 27 2.32 7.20 -3.24
CA SER A 27 0.95 6.93 -3.67
C SER A 27 0.22 8.21 -4.04
N LEU A 28 0.26 9.22 -3.16
CA LEU A 28 -0.42 10.47 -3.39
C LEU A 28 0.17 11.23 -4.58
N ALA A 29 1.51 11.23 -4.74
CA ALA A 29 2.17 11.84 -5.89
C ALA A 29 1.73 11.21 -7.22
N LEU A 30 1.65 9.88 -7.31
CA LEU A 30 1.11 9.19 -8.49
C LEU A 30 -0.37 9.51 -8.69
N SER A 31 -1.14 9.56 -7.61
CA SER A 31 -2.59 9.77 -7.64
C SER A 31 -2.96 11.18 -8.10
N ILE A 32 -2.20 12.21 -7.75
CA ILE A 32 -2.42 13.58 -8.26
C ILE A 32 -1.81 13.82 -9.65
N SER A 33 -0.95 12.91 -10.13
CA SER A 33 -0.32 13.02 -11.45
C SER A 33 -1.31 12.70 -12.59
N ASP A 34 -0.87 12.95 -13.83
CA ASP A 34 -1.60 12.55 -15.04
C ASP A 34 -1.32 11.09 -15.46
N ILE A 35 -0.51 10.36 -14.69
CA ILE A 35 -0.15 8.96 -14.97
C ILE A 35 -1.34 8.06 -14.60
N PRO A 36 -1.78 7.16 -15.49
CA PRO A 36 -2.77 6.14 -15.17
C PRO A 36 -2.23 5.20 -14.10
N PHE A 37 -2.92 5.18 -12.97
CA PHE A 37 -2.56 4.45 -11.78
C PHE A 37 -3.84 4.07 -11.05
N ASP A 38 -4.09 2.78 -10.88
CA ASP A 38 -5.29 2.23 -10.25
C ASP A 38 -5.16 2.22 -8.72
N GLY A 39 -4.64 3.32 -8.16
CA GLY A 39 -4.59 3.57 -6.72
C GLY A 39 -5.72 4.53 -6.26
N PRO A 40 -5.53 5.27 -5.16
CA PRO A 40 -4.34 5.29 -4.31
C PRO A 40 -4.18 4.01 -3.49
N ILE A 41 -2.95 3.77 -3.03
CA ILE A 41 -2.64 2.78 -2.00
C ILE A 41 -2.22 3.48 -0.71
N ALA A 42 -2.37 2.80 0.42
CA ALA A 42 -1.71 3.19 1.65
C ALA A 42 -1.12 1.94 2.31
N GLY A 43 -0.25 2.15 3.29
CA GLY A 43 0.24 1.08 4.14
C GLY A 43 0.45 1.56 5.55
N VAL A 44 0.50 0.58 6.46
CA VAL A 44 0.68 0.78 7.89
C VAL A 44 1.56 -0.33 8.43
N THR A 45 2.30 -0.03 9.50
CA THR A 45 2.86 -1.05 10.38
C THR A 45 1.84 -1.37 11.46
N VAL A 46 1.63 -2.65 11.74
CA VAL A 46 0.76 -3.16 12.80
C VAL A 46 1.64 -3.89 13.79
N GLY A 47 1.66 -3.40 15.02
CA GLY A 47 2.24 -4.10 16.17
C GLY A 47 1.16 -4.73 17.04
N ARG A 48 1.56 -5.54 18.00
CA ARG A 48 0.72 -6.08 19.05
C ARG A 48 1.47 -6.17 20.37
N LYS A 49 0.94 -5.50 21.39
CA LYS A 49 1.50 -5.52 22.75
C LYS A 49 0.41 -5.92 23.74
N ASP A 50 0.71 -6.86 24.63
CA ASP A 50 -0.23 -7.37 25.64
C ASP A 50 -1.58 -7.85 25.04
N GLY A 51 -1.54 -8.34 23.78
CA GLY A 51 -2.71 -8.78 23.03
C GLY A 51 -3.49 -7.67 22.30
N GLU A 52 -3.08 -6.41 22.42
CA GLU A 52 -3.73 -5.26 21.77
C GLU A 52 -2.98 -4.84 20.51
N LEU A 53 -3.70 -4.68 19.39
CA LEU A 53 -3.15 -4.25 18.11
C LEU A 53 -2.92 -2.73 18.07
N ILE A 54 -1.78 -2.31 17.53
CA ILE A 54 -1.35 -0.92 17.47
C ILE A 54 -1.00 -0.57 16.03
N ILE A 55 -1.63 0.49 15.50
CA ILE A 55 -1.28 1.06 14.19
C ILE A 55 -0.09 1.99 14.34
N ASN A 56 0.89 1.84 13.45
CA ASN A 56 2.12 2.62 13.36
C ASN A 56 2.75 2.86 14.73
N PRO A 57 3.11 1.77 15.44
CA PRO A 57 3.69 1.86 16.78
C PRO A 57 4.98 2.70 16.78
N THR A 58 5.29 3.32 17.92
CA THR A 58 6.61 3.90 18.14
C THR A 58 7.68 2.81 18.18
N THR A 59 8.96 3.20 18.07
CA THR A 59 10.08 2.25 18.16
C THR A 59 10.05 1.42 19.44
N GLU A 60 9.79 2.06 20.59
CA GLU A 60 9.67 1.36 21.89
C GLU A 60 8.47 0.40 21.92
N GLN A 61 7.32 0.80 21.34
CA GLN A 61 6.16 -0.08 21.27
C GLN A 61 6.39 -1.29 20.36
N LEU A 62 7.15 -1.12 19.27
CA LEU A 62 7.48 -2.19 18.35
C LEU A 62 8.51 -3.16 18.93
N GLU A 63 9.46 -2.68 19.74
CA GLU A 63 10.42 -3.55 20.46
C GLU A 63 9.75 -4.49 21.47
N GLU A 64 8.62 -4.07 22.05
CA GLU A 64 7.80 -4.88 22.96
C GLU A 64 6.69 -5.67 22.24
N SER A 65 6.66 -5.61 20.90
CA SER A 65 5.61 -6.18 20.09
C SER A 65 5.93 -7.63 19.71
N ASP A 66 4.94 -8.51 19.81
CA ASP A 66 5.06 -9.89 19.30
C ASP A 66 4.71 -10.03 17.80
N ILE A 67 4.35 -8.91 17.16
CA ILE A 67 4.07 -8.77 15.72
C ILE A 67 4.78 -7.52 15.16
N ASP A 68 5.47 -7.65 14.04
CA ASP A 68 5.92 -6.54 13.19
C ASP A 68 5.39 -6.80 11.78
N LEU A 69 4.21 -6.24 11.49
CA LEU A 69 3.49 -6.48 10.25
C LEU A 69 3.37 -5.18 9.46
N VAL A 70 3.97 -5.12 8.28
CA VAL A 70 3.68 -4.10 7.28
C VAL A 70 2.64 -4.64 6.30
N VAL A 71 1.51 -3.94 6.20
CA VAL A 71 0.46 -4.24 5.20
C VAL A 71 0.24 -3.02 4.32
N ALA A 72 0.03 -3.23 3.03
CA ALA A 72 -0.31 -2.19 2.08
C ALA A 72 -1.37 -2.64 1.08
N GLY A 73 -2.20 -1.71 0.63
CA GLY A 73 -3.25 -2.00 -0.33
C GLY A 73 -4.08 -0.79 -0.73
N THR A 74 -5.05 -1.06 -1.59
CA THR A 74 -6.14 -0.14 -1.95
C THR A 74 -7.26 -0.21 -0.90
N LYS A 75 -8.32 0.57 -1.09
CA LYS A 75 -9.55 0.44 -0.27
C LYS A 75 -10.24 -0.92 -0.41
N ASP A 76 -10.06 -1.57 -1.55
CA ASP A 76 -10.79 -2.78 -1.92
C ASP A 76 -10.02 -4.06 -1.60
N ALA A 77 -8.69 -4.01 -1.71
CA ALA A 77 -7.85 -5.20 -1.57
C ALA A 77 -6.49 -4.88 -0.95
N ILE A 78 -5.91 -5.91 -0.32
CA ILE A 78 -4.54 -5.93 0.16
C ILE A 78 -3.65 -6.38 -1.01
N ASP A 79 -2.59 -5.61 -1.28
CA ASP A 79 -1.68 -5.86 -2.39
C ASP A 79 -0.34 -6.44 -1.91
N MET A 80 0.11 -6.09 -0.71
CA MET A 80 1.40 -6.48 -0.17
C MET A 80 1.34 -6.68 1.36
N VAL A 81 2.05 -7.70 1.83
CA VAL A 81 2.27 -8.01 3.25
C VAL A 81 3.74 -8.39 3.44
N GLU A 82 4.40 -7.79 4.42
CA GLU A 82 5.72 -8.15 4.93
C GLU A 82 5.60 -8.29 6.46
N ALA A 83 5.99 -9.42 7.04
CA ALA A 83 5.71 -9.69 8.45
C ALA A 83 6.80 -10.50 9.15
N GLY A 84 7.10 -10.10 10.39
CA GLY A 84 7.79 -10.90 11.41
C GLY A 84 6.88 -11.05 12.65
N ALA A 85 6.95 -12.19 13.33
CA ALA A 85 6.18 -12.42 14.56
C ALA A 85 6.79 -13.52 15.43
N ASP A 86 6.53 -13.45 16.74
CA ASP A 86 7.01 -14.41 17.74
C ASP A 86 6.06 -15.62 17.84
N GLU A 87 6.03 -16.43 16.79
CA GLU A 87 5.24 -17.68 16.70
C GLU A 87 3.74 -17.50 17.06
N VAL A 88 3.17 -16.34 16.72
CA VAL A 88 1.75 -16.04 16.99
C VAL A 88 0.82 -16.95 16.18
N PRO A 89 -0.40 -17.25 16.67
CA PRO A 89 -1.39 -18.04 15.93
C PRO A 89 -1.77 -17.39 14.59
N GLU A 90 -2.11 -18.20 13.59
CA GLU A 90 -2.49 -17.71 12.26
C GLU A 90 -3.73 -16.80 12.30
N GLU A 91 -4.69 -17.09 13.18
CA GLU A 91 -5.89 -16.28 13.38
C GLU A 91 -5.56 -14.86 13.88
N THR A 92 -4.59 -14.75 14.78
CA THR A 92 -4.06 -13.46 15.25
C THR A 92 -3.42 -12.69 14.10
N MET A 93 -2.59 -13.35 13.28
CA MET A 93 -1.94 -12.68 12.16
C MET A 93 -2.97 -12.17 11.15
N LEU A 94 -4.01 -12.96 10.88
CA LEU A 94 -5.12 -12.55 10.03
C LEU A 94 -5.87 -11.34 10.61
N GLU A 95 -6.13 -11.33 11.92
CA GLU A 95 -6.74 -10.19 12.60
C GLU A 95 -5.89 -8.92 12.45
N ALA A 96 -4.56 -9.02 12.63
CA ALA A 96 -3.64 -7.89 12.46
C ALA A 96 -3.64 -7.35 11.01
N ILE A 97 -3.66 -8.25 10.02
CA ILE A 97 -3.76 -7.89 8.60
C ILE A 97 -5.05 -7.12 8.31
N MET A 98 -6.18 -7.62 8.80
CA MET A 98 -7.48 -6.98 8.59
C MET A 98 -7.60 -5.64 9.32
N TYR A 99 -7.06 -5.55 10.54
CA TYR A 99 -6.99 -4.32 11.32
C TYR A 99 -6.17 -3.23 10.60
N GLY A 100 -5.02 -3.61 10.02
CA GLY A 100 -4.23 -2.69 9.20
C GLY A 100 -4.95 -2.27 7.92
N HIS A 101 -5.68 -3.18 7.24
CA HIS A 101 -6.44 -2.85 6.03
C HIS A 101 -7.57 -1.86 6.28
N ASP A 102 -8.23 -1.93 7.44
CA ASP A 102 -9.26 -0.97 7.81
C ASP A 102 -8.69 0.44 8.00
N GLU A 103 -7.50 0.57 8.57
CA GLU A 103 -6.81 1.86 8.65
C GLU A 103 -6.33 2.35 7.27
N ILE A 104 -5.88 1.45 6.40
CA ILE A 104 -5.54 1.77 5.00
C ILE A 104 -6.71 2.42 4.29
N LYS A 105 -7.95 1.94 4.49
CA LYS A 105 -9.15 2.56 3.89
C LYS A 105 -9.32 4.01 4.32
N ARG A 106 -9.05 4.32 5.60
CA ARG A 106 -9.09 5.70 6.13
C ARG A 106 -8.05 6.59 5.46
N LEU A 107 -6.82 6.09 5.28
CA LEU A 107 -5.73 6.83 4.63
C LEU A 107 -5.98 6.99 3.12
N VAL A 108 -6.57 5.99 2.46
CA VAL A 108 -6.99 6.07 1.06
C VAL A 108 -8.09 7.12 0.89
N ALA A 109 -9.11 7.15 1.75
CA ALA A 109 -10.14 8.17 1.70
C ALA A 109 -9.56 9.60 1.82
N PHE A 110 -8.58 9.80 2.71
CA PHE A 110 -7.86 11.08 2.79
C PHE A 110 -7.13 11.43 1.47
N GLN A 111 -6.46 10.46 0.85
CA GLN A 111 -5.81 10.70 -0.44
C GLN A 111 -6.83 11.03 -1.54
N GLU A 112 -7.99 10.37 -1.56
CA GLU A 112 -9.09 10.65 -2.50
C GLU A 112 -9.59 12.10 -2.36
N GLU A 113 -9.71 12.64 -1.14
CA GLU A 113 -10.05 14.06 -0.91
C GLU A 113 -9.00 15.01 -1.51
N VAL A 114 -7.71 14.70 -1.35
CA VAL A 114 -6.62 15.50 -1.92
C VAL A 114 -6.62 15.42 -3.46
N VAL A 115 -6.86 14.24 -4.02
CA VAL A 115 -6.97 14.03 -5.47
C VAL A 115 -8.16 14.80 -6.03
N GLN A 116 -9.29 14.84 -5.33
CA GLN A 116 -10.44 15.65 -5.75
C GLN A 116 -10.10 17.14 -5.78
N ALA A 117 -9.30 17.63 -4.83
CA ALA A 117 -8.94 19.04 -4.73
C ALA A 117 -7.82 19.47 -5.71
N ALA A 118 -6.86 18.58 -6.01
CA ALA A 118 -5.61 18.95 -6.68
C ALA A 118 -5.12 17.97 -7.77
N GLY A 119 -5.89 16.91 -8.08
CA GLY A 119 -5.52 15.90 -9.05
C GLY A 119 -5.58 16.38 -10.50
N LYS A 120 -4.65 15.90 -11.32
CA LYS A 120 -4.66 16.10 -12.79
C LYS A 120 -5.52 15.04 -13.47
N GLU A 121 -6.06 15.39 -14.64
CA GLU A 121 -6.74 14.44 -15.53
C GLU A 121 -5.78 13.33 -15.97
N LYS A 122 -6.25 12.08 -15.95
CA LYS A 122 -5.45 10.91 -16.32
C LYS A 122 -5.25 10.85 -17.83
N LYS A 123 -4.03 10.56 -18.27
CA LYS A 123 -3.71 10.35 -19.68
C LYS A 123 -4.41 9.09 -20.21
N GLU A 124 -5.06 9.18 -21.35
CA GLU A 124 -5.48 7.99 -22.06
C GLU A 124 -4.27 7.24 -22.61
N ILE A 125 -4.23 5.92 -22.41
CA ILE A 125 -3.19 5.05 -22.96
C ILE A 125 -3.84 4.05 -23.91
N GLN A 126 -3.31 3.96 -25.12
CA GLN A 126 -3.66 2.87 -26.04
C GLN A 126 -2.90 1.61 -25.63
N LEU A 127 -3.65 0.63 -25.11
CA LEU A 127 -3.11 -0.68 -24.78
C LEU A 127 -2.78 -1.45 -26.05
N LYS A 128 -1.61 -2.10 -26.08
CA LYS A 128 -1.27 -3.03 -27.16
C LYS A 128 -2.15 -4.26 -27.02
N GLN A 129 -3.10 -4.44 -27.94
CA GLN A 129 -3.91 -5.65 -28.02
C GLN A 129 -3.17 -6.71 -28.83
N VAL A 130 -3.33 -7.97 -28.42
CA VAL A 130 -2.87 -9.11 -29.21
C VAL A 130 -3.80 -9.27 -30.40
N ASP A 131 -3.24 -9.58 -31.57
CA ASP A 131 -4.03 -9.89 -32.75
C ASP A 131 -4.89 -11.14 -32.50
N ALA A 132 -6.20 -11.02 -32.66
CA ALA A 132 -7.16 -12.06 -32.29
C ALA A 132 -7.02 -13.32 -33.15
N GLU A 133 -6.64 -13.17 -34.43
CA GLU A 133 -6.42 -14.30 -35.34
C GLU A 133 -5.15 -15.06 -34.92
N LEU A 134 -4.07 -14.34 -34.61
CA LEU A 134 -2.84 -14.92 -34.09
C LEU A 134 -3.07 -15.65 -32.76
N GLU A 135 -3.81 -15.05 -31.82
CA GLU A 135 -4.15 -15.69 -30.55
C GLU A 135 -4.91 -17.00 -30.78
N SER A 136 -5.94 -16.97 -31.63
CA SER A 136 -6.72 -18.17 -31.95
C SER A 136 -5.87 -19.24 -32.62
N ALA A 137 -4.97 -18.86 -33.53
CA ALA A 137 -4.08 -19.80 -34.21
C ALA A 137 -3.12 -20.50 -33.23
N VAL A 138 -2.54 -19.76 -32.27
CA VAL A 138 -1.65 -20.33 -31.24
C VAL A 138 -2.41 -21.27 -30.30
N ARG A 139 -3.61 -20.90 -29.85
CA ARG A 139 -4.41 -21.73 -28.93
C ARG A 139 -4.84 -23.06 -29.55
N ASN A 140 -5.12 -23.08 -30.86
CA ASN A 140 -5.53 -24.28 -31.57
C ASN A 140 -4.38 -25.25 -31.91
N LEU A 141 -3.12 -24.87 -31.63
CA LEU A 141 -1.94 -25.74 -31.80
C LEU A 141 -1.58 -26.54 -30.53
N ALA A 142 -2.20 -26.24 -29.38
CA ALA A 142 -2.04 -26.94 -28.10
C ALA A 142 -3.16 -27.97 -27.89
#